data_AF-A0A961WX50-F1
#
_entry.id   AF-A0A961WX50-F1
#
_cell.length_a   1.000
_cell.length_b   1.000
_cell.length_c   1.000
_cell.angle_alpha   90.00
_cell.angle_beta   90.00
_cell.angle_gamma   90.00
#
_symmetry.space_group_name_H-M   'P 1'
#
loop_
_entity.id
_entity.type
_entity.pdbx_description
1 polymer ?
#
loop_
_entity_poly.entity_id
_entity_poly.type
_entity_poly.pdbx_seq_one_letter_code
_entity_poly.pdbx_strand_id
1 'polypeptide(L)'
;VGHIGILGLDRAGVENYQITLGGDGSETATLGERTGPGFSADELIPAIEAIIATYLDVRHGVEETFLQTYRRLGAAPFRAAIYGEANADAA
;
A
#
# COMPACT_ATOMS: atom_id res chain seq x y z
N VAL A 1 -0.51 7.19 12.72
CA VAL A 1 -0.06 6.96 11.33
C VAL A 1 0.34 5.50 11.22
N GLY A 2 -0.24 4.75 10.28
CA GLY A 2 0.10 3.34 10.06
C GLY A 2 1.02 3.18 8.86
N HIS A 3 1.78 2.08 8.81
CA HIS A 3 2.62 1.75 7.66
C HIS A 3 1.81 1.42 6.41
N ILE A 4 0.62 0.87 6.61
CA ILE A 4 -0.44 0.69 5.61
C ILE A 4 -1.67 1.45 6.13
N GLY A 5 -2.05 2.50 5.43
CA GLY A 5 -3.24 3.31 5.73
C GLY A 5 -4.36 3.02 4.76
N ILE A 6 -5.60 3.09 5.25
CA ILE A 6 -6.81 2.97 4.44
C ILE A 6 -7.65 4.22 4.67
N LEU A 7 -8.01 4.90 3.59
CA LEU A 7 -8.87 6.07 3.58
C LEU A 7 -10.16 5.74 2.84
N GLY A 8 -11.26 5.61 3.57
CA GLY A 8 -12.60 5.49 2.98
C GLY A 8 -13.07 6.84 2.42
N LEU A 9 -13.56 6.83 1.19
CA LEU A 9 -14.15 7.96 0.50
C LEU A 9 -15.56 7.57 0.07
N ASP A 10 -16.56 8.31 0.52
CA ASP A 10 -17.91 8.23 -0.05
C ASP A 10 -18.01 9.23 -1.19
N ARG A 11 -18.45 8.76 -2.36
CA ARG A 11 -18.83 9.65 -3.46
C ARG A 11 -20.17 9.23 -4.02
N ALA A 12 -21.18 10.04 -3.77
CA ALA A 12 -22.55 9.82 -4.27
C ALA A 12 -23.12 8.45 -3.87
N GLY A 13 -22.80 7.98 -2.65
CA GLY A 13 -23.27 6.70 -2.11
C GLY A 13 -22.48 5.48 -2.59
N VAL A 14 -21.39 5.69 -3.33
CA VAL A 14 -20.43 4.64 -3.68
C VAL A 14 -19.21 4.80 -2.78
N GLU A 15 -18.92 3.76 -2.00
CA GLU A 15 -17.72 3.69 -1.16
C GLU A 15 -16.50 3.30 -2.01
N ASN A 16 -15.42 4.06 -1.84
CA ASN A 16 -14.15 3.82 -2.51
C ASN A 16 -13.01 4.01 -1.51
N TYR A 17 -12.04 3.10 -1.49
CA TYR A 17 -10.99 3.05 -0.48
C TYR A 17 -9.63 3.31 -1.10
N GLN A 18 -8.89 4.26 -0.54
CA GLN A 18 -7.51 4.54 -0.95
C GLN A 18 -6.53 3.92 0.02
N ILE A 19 -5.49 3.29 -0.53
CA ILE A 19 -4.37 2.76 0.25
C ILE A 19 -3.23 3.79 0.25
N THR A 20 -2.63 3.97 1.43
CA THR A 20 -1.38 4.72 1.59
C THR A 20 -0.31 3.83 2.21
N LEU A 21 0.95 3.98 1.77
CA LEU A 21 2.07 3.16 2.22
C LEU A 21 3.23 4.01 2.72
N GLY A 22 4.00 3.48 3.67
CA GLY A 22 5.23 4.10 4.15
C GLY A 22 5.02 5.14 5.26
N GLY A 23 3.81 5.21 5.82
CA GLY A 23 3.54 6.06 6.97
C GLY A 23 4.33 5.61 8.19
N ASP A 24 4.86 6.56 8.96
CA ASP A 24 5.58 6.32 10.20
C ASP A 24 4.96 7.19 11.31
N GLY A 25 4.56 6.56 12.41
CA GLY A 25 3.97 7.22 13.58
C GLY A 25 4.95 7.43 14.73
N SER A 26 6.22 7.05 14.57
CA SER A 26 7.28 7.24 15.56
C SER A 26 7.86 8.66 15.52
N GLU A 27 8.98 8.88 16.22
CA GLU A 27 9.72 10.14 16.24
C GLU A 27 10.14 10.62 14.84
N THR A 28 10.25 9.72 13.86
CA THR A 28 10.47 10.05 12.44
C THR A 28 9.16 10.07 11.65
N ALA A 29 8.18 10.82 12.17
CA ALA A 29 6.83 10.85 11.63
C ALA A 29 6.82 11.20 10.14
N THR A 30 6.22 10.34 9.32
CA THR A 30 6.11 10.51 7.87
C THR A 30 4.70 10.14 7.44
N LEU A 31 4.09 10.92 6.55
CA LEU A 31 2.79 10.56 5.99
C LEU A 31 2.97 9.46 4.94
N GLY A 32 2.04 8.49 4.93
CA GLY A 32 2.02 7.48 3.89
C GLY A 32 1.68 8.09 2.53
N GLU A 33 2.33 7.58 1.50
CA GLU A 33 2.12 8.00 0.12
C GLU A 33 0.99 7.20 -0.54
N ARG A 34 0.21 7.85 -1.39
CA ARG A 34 -0.91 7.20 -2.09
C ARG A 34 -0.37 6.21 -3.11
N THR A 35 -0.90 4.99 -3.09
CA THR A 35 -0.44 3.94 -4.00
C THR A 35 -0.96 4.14 -5.42
N GLY A 36 -2.12 4.75 -5.62
CA GLY A 36 -2.73 4.94 -6.93
C GLY A 36 -4.26 5.13 -6.85
N PRO A 37 -5.04 4.65 -7.84
CA PRO A 37 -6.49 4.70 -7.79
C PRO A 37 -7.05 3.94 -6.57
N GLY A 38 -8.25 4.33 -6.14
CA GLY A 38 -8.93 3.64 -5.05
C GLY A 38 -9.56 2.33 -5.49
N PHE A 39 -9.88 1.51 -4.51
CA PHE A 39 -10.48 0.19 -4.64
C PHE A 39 -11.94 0.23 -4.19
N SER A 40 -12.78 -0.60 -4.79
CA SER A 40 -14.08 -0.93 -4.19
C SER A 40 -13.92 -1.70 -2.88
N ALA A 41 -15.01 -1.87 -2.13
CA ALA A 41 -15.01 -2.68 -0.91
C ALA A 41 -14.53 -4.12 -1.16
N ASP A 42 -14.95 -4.71 -2.29
CA ASP A 42 -14.62 -6.09 -2.66
C ASP A 42 -13.16 -6.25 -3.11
N GLU A 43 -12.55 -5.20 -3.66
CA GLU A 43 -11.15 -5.22 -4.13
C GLU A 43 -10.15 -4.84 -3.04
N LEU A 44 -10.59 -4.17 -1.97
CA LEU A 44 -9.71 -3.71 -0.89
C LEU A 44 -8.99 -4.87 -0.19
N ILE A 45 -9.71 -5.93 0.17
CA ILE A 45 -9.13 -7.07 0.89
C ILE A 45 -8.07 -7.79 0.05
N PRO A 46 -8.33 -8.17 -1.22
CA PRO A 46 -7.31 -8.71 -2.12
C PRO A 46 -6.08 -7.82 -2.28
N ALA A 47 -6.25 -6.50 -2.36
CA ALA A 47 -5.13 -5.56 -2.49
C ALA A 47 -4.23 -5.57 -1.24
N ILE A 48 -4.83 -5.60 -0.04
CA ILE A 48 -4.07 -5.70 1.22
C ILE A 48 -3.32 -7.03 1.31
N GLU A 49 -3.95 -8.14 0.92
CA GLU A 49 -3.30 -9.45 0.89
C GLU A 49 -2.09 -9.46 -0.06
N ALA A 50 -2.24 -8.87 -1.25
CA ALA A 50 -1.14 -8.75 -2.22
C ALA A 50 0.03 -7.91 -1.68
N ILE A 51 -0.25 -6.82 -0.95
CA ILE A 51 0.79 -6.00 -0.29
C ILE A 51 1.54 -6.82 0.76
N ILE A 52 0.82 -7.56 1.60
CA ILE A 52 1.41 -8.39 2.66
C ILE A 52 2.25 -9.52 2.04
N ALA A 53 1.71 -10.21 1.04
CA ALA A 53 2.41 -11.27 0.33
C ALA A 53 3.71 -10.76 -0.31
N THR A 54 3.65 -9.60 -0.98
CA THR A 54 4.82 -8.96 -1.57
C THR A 54 5.89 -8.65 -0.52
N TYR A 55 5.49 -8.08 0.62
CA TYR A 55 6.42 -7.82 1.72
C TYR A 55 7.10 -9.11 2.21
N LEU A 56 6.32 -10.17 2.41
CA LEU A 56 6.87 -11.44 2.91
C LEU A 56 7.81 -12.12 1.90
N ASP A 57 7.60 -11.90 0.61
CA ASP A 57 8.43 -12.43 -0.49
C ASP A 57 9.76 -11.69 -0.64
N VAL A 58 9.75 -10.35 -0.53
CA VAL A 58 10.92 -9.52 -0.83
C VAL A 58 11.74 -9.09 0.39
N ARG A 59 11.28 -9.39 1.60
CA ARG A 59 12.03 -9.11 2.84
C ARG A 59 13.25 -10.03 2.95
N HIS A 60 14.35 -9.53 3.47
CA HIS A 60 15.58 -10.29 3.65
C HIS A 60 15.47 -11.35 4.77
N GLY A 61 14.52 -11.20 5.68
CA GLY A 61 14.28 -12.14 6.78
C GLY A 61 13.20 -11.66 7.73
N VAL A 62 13.01 -12.38 8.84
CA VAL A 62 11.94 -12.12 9.80
C VAL A 62 12.16 -10.85 10.63
N GLU A 63 13.40 -10.39 10.73
CA GLU A 63 13.78 -9.18 11.44
C GLU A 63 13.53 -7.89 10.64
N GLU A 64 13.44 -7.99 9.31
CA GLU A 64 13.12 -6.84 8.46
C GLU A 64 11.61 -6.57 8.51
N THR A 65 11.23 -5.42 9.06
CA THR A 65 9.84 -4.96 9.12
C THR A 65 9.33 -4.49 7.76
N PHE A 66 8.00 -4.36 7.64
CA PHE A 66 7.36 -3.79 6.44
C PHE A 66 7.92 -2.40 6.10
N LEU A 67 8.03 -1.51 7.09
CA LEU A 67 8.50 -0.13 6.85
C LEU A 67 9.95 -0.10 6.38
N GLN A 68 10.82 -0.97 6.92
CA GLN A 68 12.20 -1.09 6.45
C GLN A 68 12.27 -1.59 5.01
N THR A 69 11.48 -2.61 4.68
CA THR A 69 11.37 -3.13 3.31
C THR A 69 10.90 -2.04 2.35
N TYR A 70 9.86 -1.29 2.73
CA TYR A 70 9.33 -0.18 1.94
C TYR A 70 10.35 0.94 1.76
N ARG A 71 11.11 1.31 2.79
CA ARG A 71 12.18 2.31 2.68
C ARG A 71 13.32 1.87 1.77
N ARG A 72 13.63 0.58 1.74
CA ARG A 72 14.69 0.00 0.90
C ARG A 72 14.31 -0.11 -0.57
N LEU A 73 13.09 -0.56 -0.85
CA LEU A 73 12.62 -0.86 -2.22
C LEU A 73 11.75 0.23 -2.85
N GLY A 74 11.19 1.12 -2.02
CA GLY A 74 10.17 2.07 -2.45
C GLY A 74 8.82 1.41 -2.76
N ALA A 75 7.93 2.17 -3.38
CA ALA A 75 6.55 1.75 -3.66
C ALA A 75 6.42 0.77 -4.84
N ALA A 76 7.43 0.66 -5.69
CA ALA A 76 7.34 -0.05 -6.98
C ALA A 76 6.84 -1.51 -6.87
N PRO A 77 7.43 -2.40 -6.04
CA PRO A 77 6.96 -3.79 -5.95
C PRO A 77 5.53 -3.88 -5.41
N PHE A 78 5.16 -3.02 -4.47
CA PHE A 78 3.81 -3.02 -3.87
C PHE A 78 2.75 -2.49 -4.84
N ARG A 79 3.07 -1.47 -5.64
CA ARG A 79 2.19 -0.96 -6.69
C ARG A 79 1.97 -1.99 -7.78
N ALA A 80 3.03 -2.66 -8.22
CA ALA A 80 2.94 -3.72 -9.22
C ALA A 80 2.03 -4.86 -8.75
N ALA A 81 2.11 -5.23 -7.47
CA ALA A 81 1.29 -6.30 -6.89
C ALA A 81 -0.21 -5.99 -6.87
N ILE A 82 -0.62 -4.73 -6.64
CA ILE A 82 -2.03 -4.36 -6.50
C ILE A 82 -2.68 -3.81 -7.78
N TYR A 83 -1.90 -3.35 -8.77
CA TYR A 83 -2.42 -2.84 -10.04
C TYR A 83 -2.07 -3.72 -11.26
N GLY A 84 -1.17 -4.70 -11.09
CA GLY A 84 -0.61 -5.48 -12.20
C GLY A 84 0.31 -4.64 -13.10
N GLU A 85 1.13 -5.30 -13.94
CA GLU A 85 2.00 -4.61 -14.92
C GLU A 85 1.21 -3.77 -15.94
N ALA A 86 -0.09 -3.99 -16.09
CA ALA A 86 -0.94 -3.33 -17.09
C ALA A 86 -1.35 -1.87 -16.75
N ASN A 87 -1.07 -1.37 -15.54
CA ASN A 87 -1.51 -0.03 -15.10
C ASN A 87 -0.39 0.86 -14.54
N ALA A 88 0.88 0.50 -14.75
CA ALA A 88 2.02 1.29 -14.25
C ALA A 88 2.22 2.63 -15.00
N ASP A 89 1.60 2.81 -16.17
CA ASP A 89 1.78 3.98 -17.06
C ASP A 89 0.70 5.07 -16.93
N ALA A 90 -0.20 4.99 -15.93
CA ALA A 90 -1.31 5.94 -15.77
C ALA A 90 -1.15 6.95 -14.61
N ALA A 91 0.08 7.21 -14.14
CA ALA A 91 0.35 8.18 -13.08
C ALA A 91 1.39 9.24 -13.48
#